data_AF-A0A9D1CZR0-F1
#
_entry.id   AF-A0A9D1CZR0-F1
#
_cell.length_a   1.000
_cell.length_b   1.000
_cell.length_c   1.000
_cell.angle_alpha   90.00
_cell.angle_beta   90.00
_cell.angle_gamma   90.00
#
_symmetry.space_group_name_H-M   'P 1'
#
loop_
_entity.id
_entity.type
_entity.pdbx_description
1 polymer ?
#
loop_
_entity_poly.entity_id
_entity_poly.type
_entity_poly.pdbx_seq_one_letter_code
_entity_poly.pdbx_strand_id
1 'polypeptide(L)'
;EDVVAKFKENTVKGSQFKQPLLEFSGACAGCGETPYAKLITQLFGDRMYIANATGCSSIWGNSSPSTPYTVNAKGQGPAWSNSLFEDNAEFGYGMLLAQKAIRNGLKEKVESVMANEKASEEVKEACQNWLDTFNVGATNGAATDKLVEVLSGVDCDVCRDIVNNKEFLGKKSQWIFGGDGWAYDIGFGGVDHVLASGQDINVMVFDTEVYSNTGGQASKSTPTGAIAQFAAGGKEVKKKDMASIAMSYGYVYVAQIAMGADFNQTVKALAEAEAYPGPSLIIAYAPCINHGIKKGMAKAQTEEELAVKSGYWHNFRFNPAAEKKFTLDSKAPTEDYQAFLDGEVRYNSLKRANPEKAARLFAKSENEAKERYAYLNKLVTLYGNDEE
;
A
#
# COMPACT_ATOMS: atom_id res chain seq x y z
N GLU A 1 -25.34 13.95 4.15
CA GLU A 1 -24.87 13.47 2.83
C GLU A 1 -24.24 14.57 1.96
N ASP A 2 -24.54 15.86 2.17
CA ASP A 2 -24.20 16.99 1.30
C ASP A 2 -22.75 17.56 1.41
N VAL A 3 -21.86 17.00 2.23
CA VAL A 3 -20.46 17.49 2.36
C VAL A 3 -19.47 16.61 1.60
N VAL A 4 -19.66 15.28 1.60
CA VAL A 4 -18.76 14.33 0.92
C VAL A 4 -18.78 14.54 -0.59
N ALA A 5 -19.95 14.73 -1.20
CA ALA A 5 -20.11 14.96 -2.63
C ALA A 5 -19.44 16.26 -3.14
N LYS A 6 -19.16 17.22 -2.26
CA LYS A 6 -18.53 18.50 -2.61
C LYS A 6 -17.01 18.42 -2.74
N PHE A 7 -16.38 17.32 -2.32
CA PHE A 7 -14.93 17.15 -2.35
C PHE A 7 -14.55 15.91 -3.15
N LYS A 8 -13.54 16.04 -4.02
CA LYS A 8 -12.94 14.89 -4.72
C LYS A 8 -12.34 13.93 -3.67
N GLU A 9 -12.75 12.67 -3.73
CA GLU A 9 -12.41 11.65 -2.73
C GLU A 9 -10.89 11.44 -2.61
N ASN A 10 -10.19 11.44 -3.74
CA ASN A 10 -8.74 11.27 -3.84
C ASN A 10 -7.99 12.60 -3.61
N THR A 11 -8.42 13.37 -2.61
CA THR A 11 -7.71 14.56 -2.11
C THR A 11 -7.52 14.44 -0.61
N VAL A 12 -6.53 15.14 -0.05
CA VAL A 12 -6.30 15.14 1.40
C VAL A 12 -7.57 15.52 2.15
N LYS A 13 -8.23 16.62 1.77
CA LYS A 13 -9.47 17.07 2.41
C LYS A 13 -10.64 16.12 2.16
N GLY A 14 -10.83 15.64 0.93
CA GLY A 14 -11.93 14.75 0.58
C GLY A 14 -11.85 13.39 1.28
N SER A 15 -10.66 12.80 1.35
CA SER A 15 -10.43 11.52 2.03
C SER A 15 -10.79 11.58 3.52
N GLN A 16 -10.60 12.73 4.19
CA GLN A 16 -10.93 12.85 5.61
C GLN A 16 -12.42 13.06 5.88
N PHE A 17 -13.25 13.35 4.87
CA PHE A 17 -14.70 13.31 5.00
C PHE A 17 -15.29 11.91 4.82
N LYS A 18 -14.48 10.94 4.36
CA LYS A 18 -14.87 9.52 4.32
C LYS A 18 -14.71 8.90 5.70
N GLN A 19 -15.66 8.05 6.07
CA GLN A 19 -15.60 7.29 7.31
C GLN A 19 -14.32 6.42 7.32
N PRO A 20 -13.46 6.52 8.34
CA PRO A 20 -12.36 5.57 8.51
C PRO A 20 -12.91 4.20 8.87
N LEU A 21 -12.42 3.14 8.22
CA LEU A 21 -12.80 1.76 8.53
C LEU A 21 -11.67 0.99 9.24
N LEU A 22 -10.73 1.75 9.81
CA LEU A 22 -9.72 1.32 10.78
C LEU A 22 -9.65 2.38 11.88
N GLU A 23 -10.06 2.02 13.10
CA GLU A 23 -10.12 2.93 14.24
C GLU A 23 -9.74 2.24 15.55
N PHE A 24 -9.17 3.00 16.49
CA PHE A 24 -8.90 2.56 17.87
C PHE A 24 -8.10 1.25 18.01
N SER A 25 -7.15 1.00 17.10
CA SER A 25 -6.22 -0.14 17.19
C SER A 25 -5.34 -0.11 18.43
N GLY A 26 -4.80 -1.27 18.82
CA GLY A 26 -3.81 -1.39 19.91
C GLY A 26 -2.39 -0.94 19.55
N ALA A 27 -2.20 -0.20 18.47
CA ALA A 27 -0.90 0.33 18.06
C ALA A 27 -0.33 1.33 19.09
N CYS A 28 0.98 1.56 19.03
CA CYS A 28 1.64 2.56 19.86
C CYS A 28 1.10 3.97 19.60
N ALA A 29 1.12 4.85 20.61
CA ALA A 29 0.77 6.25 20.44
C ALA A 29 1.71 6.92 19.42
N GLY A 30 1.14 7.48 18.35
CA GLY A 30 1.91 8.05 17.24
C GLY A 30 2.55 7.02 16.30
N CYS A 31 2.06 5.78 16.27
CA CYS A 31 2.52 4.75 15.33
C CYS A 31 2.51 5.26 13.88
N GLY A 32 3.62 5.05 13.16
CA GLY A 32 3.76 5.44 11.76
C GLY A 32 3.03 4.53 10.76
N GLU A 33 2.55 3.35 11.15
CA GLU A 33 1.89 2.41 10.23
C GLU A 33 0.40 2.74 10.02
N THR A 34 -0.33 2.92 11.12
CA THR A 34 -1.80 3.04 11.11
C THR A 34 -2.37 4.21 10.32
N PRO A 35 -1.71 5.39 10.20
CA PRO A 35 -2.23 6.48 9.36
C PRO A 35 -2.38 6.07 7.89
N TYR A 36 -1.41 5.31 7.34
CA TYR A 36 -1.48 4.80 5.97
C TYR A 36 -2.61 3.78 5.81
N ALA A 37 -2.69 2.79 6.71
CA ALA A 37 -3.76 1.79 6.66
C ALA A 37 -5.15 2.43 6.77
N LYS A 38 -5.33 3.40 7.67
CA LYS A 38 -6.56 4.18 7.81
C LYS A 38 -6.92 4.88 6.51
N LEU A 39 -5.98 5.60 5.90
CA LEU A 39 -6.21 6.30 4.64
C LEU A 39 -6.64 5.33 3.53
N ILE A 40 -5.98 4.18 3.42
CA ILE A 40 -6.34 3.12 2.47
C ILE A 40 -7.80 2.67 2.69
N THR A 41 -8.23 2.47 3.94
CA THR A 41 -9.64 2.11 4.22
C THR A 41 -10.63 3.22 3.88
N GLN A 42 -10.25 4.50 4.01
CA GLN A 42 -11.12 5.62 3.63
C GLN A 42 -11.34 5.71 2.12
N LEU A 43 -10.35 5.27 1.33
CA LEU A 43 -10.39 5.31 -0.13
C LEU A 43 -11.08 4.08 -0.74
N PHE A 44 -10.88 2.89 -0.17
CA PHE A 44 -11.29 1.63 -0.81
C PHE A 44 -11.95 0.60 0.12
N GLY A 45 -12.13 0.95 1.41
CA GLY A 45 -12.49 -0.01 2.45
C GLY A 45 -13.88 -0.64 2.34
N ASP A 46 -14.79 -0.05 1.56
CA ASP A 46 -16.12 -0.59 1.28
C ASP A 46 -16.12 -1.83 0.38
N ARG A 47 -14.99 -2.10 -0.32
CA ARG A 47 -14.82 -3.23 -1.23
C ARG A 47 -13.48 -3.93 -1.10
N MET A 48 -12.80 -3.77 0.04
CA MET A 48 -11.42 -4.22 0.24
C MET A 48 -11.33 -5.62 0.84
N TYR A 49 -10.39 -6.42 0.33
CA TYR A 49 -9.86 -7.61 1.00
C TYR A 49 -8.42 -7.35 1.44
N ILE A 50 -8.08 -7.77 2.66
CA ILE A 50 -6.74 -7.60 3.25
C ILE A 50 -6.17 -8.97 3.59
N ALA A 51 -5.07 -9.35 2.93
CA ALA A 51 -4.15 -10.37 3.39
C ALA A 51 -3.03 -9.67 4.18
N ASN A 52 -2.94 -9.93 5.48
CA ASN A 52 -1.99 -9.24 6.35
C ASN A 52 -0.89 -10.20 6.85
N ALA A 53 0.37 -9.87 6.59
CA ALA A 53 1.50 -10.63 7.08
C ALA A 53 1.60 -10.53 8.60
N THR A 54 2.13 -11.57 9.23
CA THR A 54 2.42 -11.51 10.66
C THR A 54 3.47 -10.43 10.96
N GLY A 55 3.24 -9.63 12.00
CA GLY A 55 4.03 -8.45 12.35
C GLY A 55 3.21 -7.41 13.09
N CYS A 56 3.73 -6.19 13.26
CA CYS A 56 3.01 -5.11 13.96
C CYS A 56 1.60 -4.91 13.37
N SER A 57 1.48 -4.89 12.04
CA SER A 57 0.20 -4.74 11.34
C SER A 57 -0.83 -5.82 11.68
N SER A 58 -0.42 -7.07 11.89
CA SER A 58 -1.33 -8.10 12.38
C SER A 58 -1.68 -7.95 13.86
N ILE A 59 -0.73 -7.50 14.68
CA ILE A 59 -0.93 -7.37 16.13
C ILE A 59 -1.86 -6.21 16.44
N TRP A 60 -1.61 -5.01 15.91
CA TRP A 60 -2.56 -3.91 16.10
C TRP A 60 -3.84 -4.12 15.28
N GLY A 61 -3.79 -4.88 14.19
CA GLY A 61 -4.90 -5.12 13.27
C GLY A 61 -5.91 -6.18 13.71
N ASN A 62 -5.52 -7.15 14.54
CA ASN A 62 -6.43 -8.18 15.06
C ASN A 62 -5.90 -8.95 16.29
N SER A 63 -5.57 -8.25 17.38
CA SER A 63 -5.31 -8.91 18.67
C SER A 63 -6.61 -9.13 19.43
N SER A 64 -7.12 -10.37 19.36
CA SER A 64 -8.36 -10.74 20.04
C SER A 64 -8.36 -10.36 21.53
N PRO A 65 -9.48 -9.80 22.04
CA PRO A 65 -10.79 -9.67 21.40
C PRO A 65 -11.01 -8.35 20.62
N SER A 66 -9.99 -7.49 20.49
CA SER A 66 -10.17 -6.14 19.92
C SER A 66 -9.90 -6.12 18.41
N THR A 67 -10.94 -5.86 17.61
CA THR A 67 -10.85 -5.72 16.15
C THR A 67 -11.03 -4.25 15.73
N PRO A 68 -9.99 -3.54 15.27
CA PRO A 68 -10.08 -2.13 14.89
C PRO A 68 -10.66 -1.88 13.49
N TYR A 69 -10.72 -2.91 12.64
CA TYR A 69 -11.43 -2.81 11.37
C TYR A 69 -12.94 -2.81 11.63
N THR A 70 -13.64 -1.87 11.01
CA THR A 70 -15.08 -1.64 11.22
C THR A 70 -15.81 -1.55 9.88
N VAL A 71 -17.13 -1.34 9.93
CA VAL A 71 -18.00 -1.23 8.75
C VAL A 71 -18.57 0.18 8.60
N ASN A 72 -18.89 0.52 7.37
CA ASN A 72 -19.66 1.73 7.05
C ASN A 72 -21.15 1.56 7.42
N ALA A 73 -21.94 2.62 7.23
CA ALA A 73 -23.38 2.60 7.51
C ALA A 73 -24.18 1.56 6.70
N LYS A 74 -23.64 1.04 5.58
CA LYS A 74 -24.23 -0.05 4.78
C LYS A 74 -23.80 -1.45 5.25
N GLY A 75 -23.00 -1.54 6.32
CA GLY A 75 -22.46 -2.81 6.81
C GLY A 75 -21.27 -3.34 5.99
N GLN A 76 -20.69 -2.53 5.11
CA GLN A 76 -19.55 -2.90 4.27
C GLN A 76 -18.25 -2.45 4.92
N GLY A 77 -17.21 -3.30 4.89
CA GLY A 77 -15.89 -2.95 5.38
C GLY A 77 -14.82 -3.94 4.94
N PRO A 78 -13.56 -3.72 5.32
CA PRO A 78 -12.46 -4.58 4.90
C PRO A 78 -12.63 -6.00 5.42
N ALA A 79 -12.60 -7.00 4.53
CA ALA A 79 -12.48 -8.40 4.93
C ALA A 79 -11.01 -8.69 5.19
N TRP A 80 -10.65 -8.88 6.46
CA TRP A 80 -9.26 -9.00 6.91
C TRP A 80 -8.93 -10.45 7.28
N SER A 81 -7.75 -10.91 6.88
CA SER A 81 -7.21 -12.19 7.35
C SER A 81 -5.68 -12.16 7.43
N ASN A 82 -5.13 -12.91 8.37
CA ASN A 82 -3.71 -13.16 8.53
C ASN A 82 -3.48 -14.67 8.42
N SER A 83 -2.69 -15.08 7.43
CA SER A 83 -2.23 -16.47 7.29
C SER A 83 -0.98 -16.66 8.16
N LEU A 84 0.21 -16.52 7.59
CA LEU A 84 1.48 -16.64 8.30
C LEU A 84 2.36 -15.40 8.08
N PHE A 85 3.63 -15.50 8.47
CA PHE A 85 4.59 -14.42 8.27
C PHE A 85 5.15 -14.46 6.85
N GLU A 86 5.42 -15.66 6.34
CA GLU A 86 6.17 -15.96 5.14
C GLU A 86 5.32 -16.00 3.86
N ASP A 87 4.03 -16.33 3.96
CA ASP A 87 3.17 -16.69 2.81
C ASP A 87 2.18 -15.60 2.38
N ASN A 88 2.30 -14.40 2.95
CA ASN A 88 1.24 -13.41 2.88
C ASN A 88 0.97 -12.90 1.45
N ALA A 89 2.00 -12.86 0.58
CA ALA A 89 1.81 -12.45 -0.80
C ALA A 89 0.97 -13.49 -1.54
N GLU A 90 1.36 -14.75 -1.41
CA GLU A 90 0.72 -15.92 -2.00
C GLU A 90 -0.70 -16.11 -1.47
N PHE A 91 -0.91 -15.82 -0.18
CA PHE A 91 -2.22 -15.85 0.45
C PHE A 91 -3.17 -14.82 -0.17
N GLY A 92 -2.74 -13.56 -0.27
CA GLY A 92 -3.52 -12.52 -0.95
C GLY A 92 -3.70 -12.80 -2.44
N TYR A 93 -2.73 -13.44 -3.09
CA TYR A 93 -2.86 -13.88 -4.47
C TYR A 93 -3.93 -14.97 -4.62
N GLY A 94 -3.99 -15.94 -3.70
CA GLY A 94 -5.04 -16.94 -3.65
C GLY A 94 -6.44 -16.35 -3.48
N MET A 95 -6.59 -15.33 -2.61
CA MET A 95 -7.85 -14.57 -2.48
C MET A 95 -8.27 -13.93 -3.81
N LEU A 96 -7.33 -13.31 -4.53
CA LEU A 96 -7.58 -12.72 -5.84
C LEU A 96 -8.05 -13.77 -6.85
N LEU A 97 -7.37 -14.91 -6.93
CA LEU A 97 -7.74 -15.99 -7.85
C LEU A 97 -9.14 -16.53 -7.57
N ALA A 98 -9.50 -16.71 -6.29
CA ALA A 98 -10.85 -17.11 -5.90
C ALA A 98 -11.89 -16.07 -6.34
N GLN A 99 -11.60 -14.78 -6.13
CA GLN A 99 -12.47 -13.69 -6.56
C GLN A 99 -12.64 -13.65 -8.08
N LYS A 100 -11.57 -13.84 -8.85
CA LYS A 100 -11.62 -13.92 -10.32
C LYS A 100 -12.47 -15.10 -10.79
N ALA A 101 -12.30 -16.28 -10.20
CA ALA A 101 -13.08 -17.47 -10.57
C ALA A 101 -14.59 -17.23 -10.33
N ILE A 102 -14.95 -16.73 -9.15
CA ILE A 102 -16.35 -16.44 -8.81
C ILE A 102 -16.94 -15.37 -9.75
N ARG A 103 -16.22 -14.26 -9.96
CA ARG A 103 -16.69 -13.15 -10.80
C ARG A 103 -16.80 -13.53 -12.27
N ASN A 104 -15.91 -14.34 -12.81
CA ASN A 104 -16.01 -14.81 -14.19
C ASN A 104 -17.21 -15.74 -14.37
N GLY A 105 -17.49 -16.63 -13.41
CA GLY A 105 -18.69 -17.46 -13.44
C GLY A 105 -19.99 -16.64 -13.37
N LEU A 106 -20.00 -15.54 -12.61
CA LEU A 106 -21.12 -14.59 -12.61
C LEU A 106 -21.20 -13.79 -13.92
N LYS A 107 -20.06 -13.44 -14.51
CA LYS A 107 -19.99 -12.71 -15.78
C LYS A 107 -20.65 -13.51 -16.91
N GLU A 108 -20.33 -14.80 -17.04
CA GLU A 108 -20.96 -15.68 -18.03
C GLU A 108 -22.49 -15.73 -17.86
N LYS A 109 -22.98 -15.75 -16.61
CA LYS A 109 -24.42 -15.70 -16.31
C LYS A 109 -25.03 -14.37 -16.74
N VAL A 110 -24.38 -13.23 -16.45
CA VAL A 110 -24.84 -11.90 -16.89
C VAL A 110 -24.87 -11.81 -18.42
N GLU A 111 -23.84 -12.30 -19.11
CA GLU A 111 -23.79 -12.37 -20.58
C GLU A 111 -24.96 -13.22 -21.13
N SER A 112 -25.28 -14.35 -20.49
CA SER A 112 -26.41 -15.20 -20.88
C SER A 112 -27.78 -14.53 -20.69
N VAL A 113 -27.94 -13.74 -19.62
CA VAL A 113 -29.16 -12.97 -19.37
C VAL A 113 -29.31 -11.86 -20.41
N MET A 114 -28.22 -11.15 -20.74
CA MET A 114 -28.20 -10.10 -21.75
C MET A 114 -28.54 -10.63 -23.16
N ALA A 115 -28.04 -11.82 -23.50
CA ALA A 115 -28.27 -12.46 -24.81
C ALA A 115 -29.67 -13.07 -24.96
N ASN A 116 -30.46 -13.17 -23.88
CA ASN A 116 -31.79 -13.77 -23.94
C ASN A 116 -32.78 -12.86 -24.67
N GLU A 117 -33.45 -13.37 -25.71
CA GLU A 117 -34.43 -12.61 -26.50
C GLU A 117 -35.61 -12.08 -25.67
N LYS A 118 -35.92 -12.72 -24.54
CA LYS A 118 -36.99 -12.29 -23.63
C LYS A 118 -36.53 -11.25 -22.60
N ALA A 119 -35.24 -10.94 -22.52
CA ALA A 119 -34.75 -9.88 -21.65
C ALA A 119 -35.27 -8.53 -22.13
N SER A 120 -35.81 -7.74 -21.21
CA SER A 120 -36.21 -6.36 -21.50
C SER A 120 -34.99 -5.51 -21.83
N GLU A 121 -35.22 -4.38 -22.50
CA GLU A 121 -34.14 -3.43 -22.79
C GLU A 121 -33.47 -2.90 -21.51
N GLU A 122 -34.25 -2.66 -20.43
CA GLU A 122 -33.69 -2.27 -19.13
C GLU A 122 -32.74 -3.34 -18.55
N VAL A 123 -33.08 -4.62 -18.69
CA VAL A 123 -32.20 -5.73 -18.26
C VAL A 123 -30.91 -5.74 -19.08
N LYS A 124 -31.03 -5.59 -20.40
CA LYS A 124 -29.85 -5.59 -21.30
C LYS A 124 -28.93 -4.40 -21.01
N GLU A 125 -29.49 -3.21 -20.80
CA GLU A 125 -28.74 -2.00 -20.43
C GLU A 125 -28.00 -2.17 -19.10
N ALA A 126 -28.67 -2.71 -18.08
CA ALA A 126 -28.04 -2.97 -16.78
C ALA A 126 -26.91 -4.01 -16.88
N CYS A 127 -27.11 -5.08 -17.66
CA CYS A 127 -26.07 -6.07 -17.92
C CYS A 127 -24.87 -5.45 -18.66
N GLN A 128 -25.12 -4.70 -19.73
CA GLN A 128 -24.07 -4.06 -20.53
C GLN A 128 -23.25 -3.09 -19.69
N ASN A 129 -23.90 -2.22 -18.92
CA ASN A 129 -23.21 -1.29 -18.03
C ASN A 129 -22.32 -2.01 -16.98
N TRP A 130 -22.80 -3.12 -16.41
CA TRP A 130 -21.99 -3.91 -15.49
C TRP A 130 -20.79 -4.58 -16.20
N LEU A 131 -20.98 -5.07 -17.43
CA LEU A 131 -19.91 -5.66 -18.24
C LEU A 131 -18.85 -4.62 -18.66
N ASP A 132 -19.27 -3.44 -19.07
CA ASP A 132 -18.38 -2.34 -19.47
C ASP A 132 -17.53 -1.84 -18.30
N THR A 133 -18.09 -1.90 -17.09
CA THR A 133 -17.39 -1.49 -15.86
C THR A 133 -16.71 -2.64 -15.13
N PHE A 134 -16.76 -3.87 -15.63
CA PHE A 134 -16.37 -5.10 -14.90
C PHE A 134 -14.99 -5.04 -14.22
N ASN A 135 -14.02 -4.36 -14.85
CA ASN A 135 -12.66 -4.24 -14.35
C ASN A 135 -12.37 -2.89 -13.65
N VAL A 136 -13.36 -2.02 -13.46
CA VAL A 136 -13.17 -0.66 -12.94
C VAL A 136 -13.75 -0.54 -11.54
N GLY A 137 -12.88 -0.51 -10.52
CA GLY A 137 -13.30 -0.47 -9.11
C GLY A 137 -14.14 0.76 -8.76
N ALA A 138 -13.89 1.90 -9.41
CA ALA A 138 -14.59 3.15 -9.18
C ALA A 138 -16.06 3.17 -9.66
N THR A 139 -16.42 2.37 -10.68
CA THR A 139 -17.74 2.43 -11.33
C THR A 139 -18.53 1.13 -11.20
N ASN A 140 -17.87 -0.03 -11.03
CA ASN A 140 -18.54 -1.32 -11.01
C ASN A 140 -19.47 -1.52 -9.80
N GLY A 141 -19.21 -0.85 -8.68
CA GLY A 141 -20.10 -0.90 -7.50
C GLY A 141 -21.50 -0.35 -7.81
N ALA A 142 -21.57 0.87 -8.37
CA ALA A 142 -22.85 1.47 -8.75
C ALA A 142 -23.56 0.68 -9.87
N ALA A 143 -22.80 0.16 -10.85
CA ALA A 143 -23.36 -0.71 -11.88
C ALA A 143 -23.89 -2.04 -11.29
N THR A 144 -23.22 -2.58 -10.27
CA THR A 144 -23.68 -3.77 -9.54
C THR A 144 -24.98 -3.51 -8.80
N ASP A 145 -25.09 -2.39 -8.08
CA ASP A 145 -26.33 -2.03 -7.36
C ASP A 145 -27.52 -1.94 -8.34
N LYS A 146 -27.33 -1.31 -9.50
CA LYS A 146 -28.37 -1.23 -10.54
C LYS A 146 -28.70 -2.58 -11.16
N LEU A 147 -27.70 -3.41 -11.43
CA LEU A 147 -27.91 -4.77 -11.95
C LEU A 147 -28.75 -5.60 -10.97
N VAL A 148 -28.41 -5.58 -9.69
CA VAL A 148 -29.14 -6.32 -8.65
C VAL A 148 -30.58 -5.83 -8.52
N GLU A 149 -30.79 -4.51 -8.55
CA GLU A 149 -32.13 -3.91 -8.52
C GLU A 149 -33.00 -4.43 -9.67
N VAL A 150 -32.50 -4.34 -10.91
CA VAL A 150 -33.25 -4.75 -12.12
C VAL A 150 -33.51 -6.24 -12.14
N LEU A 151 -32.51 -7.07 -11.81
CA LEU A 151 -32.65 -8.53 -11.85
C LEU A 151 -33.54 -9.09 -10.74
N SER A 152 -33.70 -8.38 -9.61
CA SER A 152 -34.53 -8.83 -8.48
C SER A 152 -36.02 -8.94 -8.83
N GLY A 153 -36.48 -8.18 -9.83
CA GLY A 153 -37.87 -8.21 -10.31
C GLY A 153 -38.15 -9.22 -11.43
N VAL A 154 -37.13 -9.93 -11.92
CA VAL A 154 -37.24 -10.81 -13.09
C VAL A 154 -37.46 -12.26 -12.65
N ASP A 155 -38.53 -12.87 -13.15
CA ASP A 155 -38.77 -14.31 -12.97
C ASP A 155 -37.87 -15.13 -13.90
N CYS A 156 -36.63 -15.35 -13.46
CA CYS A 156 -35.61 -16.12 -14.16
C CYS A 156 -34.66 -16.76 -13.15
N ASP A 157 -34.40 -18.07 -13.29
CA ASP A 157 -33.51 -18.82 -12.39
C ASP A 157 -32.09 -18.25 -12.39
N VAL A 158 -31.57 -17.90 -13.56
CA VAL A 158 -30.23 -17.31 -13.70
C VAL A 158 -30.17 -15.93 -13.03
N CYS A 159 -31.23 -15.11 -13.17
CA CYS A 159 -31.32 -13.81 -12.50
C CYS A 159 -31.33 -13.96 -10.98
N ARG A 160 -32.13 -14.90 -10.46
CA ARG A 160 -32.17 -15.21 -9.02
C ARG A 160 -30.80 -15.65 -8.49
N ASP A 161 -30.09 -16.50 -9.23
CA ASP A 161 -28.77 -16.96 -8.85
C ASP A 161 -27.71 -15.83 -8.86
N ILE A 162 -27.77 -14.92 -9.84
CA ILE A 162 -26.94 -13.70 -9.86
C ILE A 162 -27.21 -12.85 -8.61
N VAL A 163 -28.48 -12.59 -8.28
CA VAL A 163 -28.88 -11.76 -7.13
C VAL A 163 -28.47 -12.41 -5.80
N ASN A 164 -28.59 -13.73 -5.67
CA ASN A 164 -28.14 -14.46 -4.48
C ASN A 164 -26.62 -14.36 -4.23
N ASN A 165 -25.85 -14.09 -5.29
CA ASN A 165 -24.39 -13.93 -5.23
C ASN A 165 -23.95 -12.46 -5.34
N LYS A 166 -24.84 -11.49 -5.06
CA LYS A 166 -24.59 -10.05 -5.23
C LYS A 166 -23.31 -9.53 -4.56
N GLU A 167 -22.93 -10.09 -3.42
CA GLU A 167 -21.74 -9.67 -2.67
C GLU A 167 -20.44 -9.86 -3.47
N PHE A 168 -20.46 -10.77 -4.47
CA PHE A 168 -19.32 -11.06 -5.32
C PHE A 168 -19.34 -10.32 -6.66
N LEU A 169 -20.46 -9.71 -7.07
CA LEU A 169 -20.57 -9.04 -8.38
C LEU A 169 -19.64 -7.84 -8.50
N GLY A 170 -19.63 -6.98 -7.48
CA GLY A 170 -18.80 -5.79 -7.44
C GLY A 170 -17.32 -6.11 -7.39
N LYS A 171 -16.51 -5.43 -8.21
CA LYS A 171 -15.05 -5.54 -8.19
C LYS A 171 -14.50 -5.24 -6.78
N LYS A 172 -13.76 -6.19 -6.22
CA LYS A 172 -13.04 -6.03 -4.95
C LYS A 172 -11.65 -5.43 -5.17
N SER A 173 -11.15 -4.74 -4.15
CA SER A 173 -9.78 -4.22 -4.09
C SER A 173 -8.93 -5.18 -3.24
N GLN A 174 -8.03 -5.93 -3.86
CA GLN A 174 -7.17 -6.89 -3.14
C GLN A 174 -5.91 -6.18 -2.64
N TRP A 175 -5.73 -6.17 -1.32
CA TRP A 175 -4.56 -5.60 -0.65
C TRP A 175 -3.78 -6.65 0.13
N ILE A 176 -2.47 -6.56 0.06
CA ILE A 176 -1.51 -7.35 0.83
C ILE A 176 -0.74 -6.38 1.72
N PHE A 177 -0.96 -6.46 3.03
CA PHE A 177 -0.35 -5.60 4.03
C PHE A 177 0.80 -6.33 4.73
N GLY A 178 1.92 -5.66 4.99
CA GLY A 178 2.98 -6.22 5.83
C GLY A 178 4.10 -5.25 6.13
N GLY A 179 4.93 -5.60 7.11
CA GLY A 179 6.11 -4.81 7.47
C GLY A 179 7.32 -5.12 6.59
N ASP A 180 8.41 -4.37 6.79
CA ASP A 180 9.66 -4.59 6.05
C ASP A 180 10.27 -5.98 6.26
N GLY A 181 10.18 -6.54 7.46
CA GLY A 181 10.70 -7.88 7.71
C GLY A 181 10.00 -8.99 6.93
N TRP A 182 8.73 -8.80 6.57
CA TRP A 182 8.07 -9.70 5.64
C TRP A 182 8.58 -9.45 4.21
N ALA A 183 8.41 -8.22 3.72
CA ALA A 183 8.60 -7.91 2.30
C ALA A 183 10.07 -7.99 1.85
N TYR A 184 11.03 -7.61 2.70
CA TYR A 184 12.44 -7.56 2.32
C TYR A 184 13.14 -8.89 2.57
N ASP A 185 12.68 -9.66 3.56
CA ASP A 185 13.32 -10.86 4.08
C ASP A 185 12.53 -12.14 3.84
N ILE A 186 11.67 -12.56 4.77
CA ILE A 186 11.12 -13.93 4.80
C ILE A 186 10.12 -14.19 3.66
N GLY A 187 9.28 -13.21 3.34
CA GLY A 187 8.26 -13.31 2.30
C GLY A 187 8.69 -12.72 0.96
N PHE A 188 9.93 -12.27 0.82
CA PHE A 188 10.38 -11.60 -0.40
C PHE A 188 10.22 -12.46 -1.65
N GLY A 189 10.48 -13.77 -1.57
CA GLY A 189 10.29 -14.67 -2.71
C GLY A 189 8.83 -14.72 -3.18
N GLY A 190 7.89 -14.73 -2.24
CA GLY A 190 6.45 -14.66 -2.52
C GLY A 190 6.03 -13.29 -3.09
N VAL A 191 6.52 -12.21 -2.49
CA VAL A 191 6.27 -10.83 -2.98
C VAL A 191 6.76 -10.68 -4.42
N ASP A 192 7.99 -11.10 -4.70
CA ASP A 192 8.60 -11.08 -6.03
C ASP A 192 7.74 -11.86 -7.04
N HIS A 193 7.36 -13.10 -6.70
CA HIS A 193 6.53 -13.94 -7.56
C HIS A 193 5.14 -13.34 -7.85
N VAL A 194 4.49 -12.78 -6.83
CA VAL A 194 3.16 -12.16 -6.97
C VAL A 194 3.22 -10.88 -7.78
N LEU A 195 4.24 -10.05 -7.60
CA LEU A 195 4.46 -8.87 -8.45
C LEU A 195 4.78 -9.29 -9.90
N ALA A 196 5.53 -10.37 -10.12
CA ALA A 196 5.84 -10.90 -11.44
C ALA A 196 4.62 -11.52 -12.17
N SER A 197 3.55 -11.84 -11.45
CA SER A 197 2.36 -12.49 -12.02
C SER A 197 1.55 -11.61 -12.99
N GLY A 198 1.77 -10.28 -12.95
CA GLY A 198 1.01 -9.31 -13.75
C GLY A 198 -0.45 -9.13 -13.29
N GLN A 199 -0.80 -9.64 -12.11
CA GLN A 199 -2.17 -9.65 -11.62
C GLN A 199 -2.50 -8.35 -10.88
N ASP A 200 -3.74 -7.89 -10.99
CA ASP A 200 -4.29 -6.71 -10.32
C ASP A 200 -4.37 -6.92 -8.80
N ILE A 201 -3.29 -6.54 -8.11
CA ILE A 201 -3.11 -6.73 -6.67
C ILE A 201 -2.21 -5.63 -6.09
N ASN A 202 -2.58 -5.13 -4.91
CA ASN A 202 -1.87 -4.03 -4.26
C ASN A 202 -1.08 -4.53 -3.05
N VAL A 203 0.24 -4.36 -3.06
CA VAL A 203 1.15 -4.68 -1.96
C VAL A 203 1.51 -3.39 -1.23
N MET A 204 1.17 -3.29 0.05
CA MET A 204 1.51 -2.18 0.93
C MET A 204 2.53 -2.65 1.98
N VAL A 205 3.71 -2.04 1.94
CA VAL A 205 4.82 -2.31 2.87
C VAL A 205 4.97 -1.14 3.82
N PHE A 206 4.72 -1.38 5.12
CA PHE A 206 5.02 -0.44 6.20
C PHE A 206 6.49 -0.60 6.59
N ASP A 207 7.37 0.20 5.99
CA ASP A 207 8.82 0.08 6.19
C ASP A 207 9.26 0.82 7.44
N THR A 208 9.33 0.07 8.53
CA THR A 208 9.87 0.52 9.82
C THR A 208 11.38 0.29 9.91
N GLU A 209 12.01 -0.24 8.88
CA GLU A 209 13.45 -0.47 8.82
C GLU A 209 14.02 -1.46 9.86
N VAL A 210 13.17 -2.16 10.59
CA VAL A 210 13.50 -3.16 11.60
C VAL A 210 12.30 -4.10 11.81
N TYR A 211 12.52 -5.26 12.42
CA TYR A 211 11.42 -6.12 12.86
C TYR A 211 10.82 -5.55 14.15
N SER A 212 9.93 -4.58 14.01
CA SER A 212 9.40 -3.79 15.13
C SER A 212 8.72 -4.68 16.19
N ASN A 213 7.81 -5.55 15.78
CA ASN A 213 6.99 -6.37 16.68
C ASN A 213 7.81 -7.27 17.62
N THR A 214 8.90 -7.85 17.12
CA THR A 214 9.70 -8.84 17.84
C THR A 214 10.84 -8.22 18.65
N GLY A 215 10.88 -6.88 18.77
CA GLY A 215 11.86 -6.17 19.60
C GLY A 215 12.94 -5.41 18.83
N GLY A 216 12.77 -5.17 17.53
CA GLY A 216 13.67 -4.34 16.72
C GLY A 216 14.93 -5.06 16.25
N GLN A 217 14.76 -6.25 15.66
CA GLN A 217 15.82 -6.95 14.94
C GLN A 217 16.16 -6.27 13.61
N ALA A 218 17.42 -6.39 13.20
CA ALA A 218 17.85 -5.94 11.88
C ALA A 218 17.13 -6.72 10.78
N SER A 219 16.69 -6.00 9.74
CA SER A 219 16.13 -6.50 8.49
C SER A 219 17.06 -6.19 7.32
N LYS A 220 16.77 -6.74 6.14
CA LYS A 220 17.41 -6.26 4.90
C LYS A 220 17.01 -4.81 4.55
N SER A 221 15.95 -4.27 5.15
CA SER A 221 15.58 -2.85 4.98
C SER A 221 16.28 -1.92 6.00
N THR A 222 16.90 -2.43 7.07
CA THR A 222 17.71 -1.63 8.00
C THR A 222 18.86 -0.90 7.26
N PRO A 223 19.07 0.41 7.44
CA PRO A 223 20.13 1.13 6.75
C PRO A 223 21.52 0.98 7.37
N THR A 224 22.53 1.42 6.63
CA THR A 224 23.92 1.44 7.08
C THR A 224 24.07 2.30 8.34
N GLY A 225 24.78 1.80 9.34
CA GLY A 225 25.04 2.53 10.59
C GLY A 225 23.93 2.44 11.63
N ALA A 226 22.73 1.99 11.29
CA ALA A 226 21.66 1.79 12.27
C ALA A 226 21.98 0.62 13.20
N ILE A 227 21.79 0.83 14.50
CA ILE A 227 21.81 -0.21 15.52
C ILE A 227 20.42 -0.84 15.63
N ALA A 228 20.41 -2.16 15.61
CA ALA A 228 19.26 -3.02 15.86
C ALA A 228 19.74 -4.32 16.52
N GLN A 229 18.84 -5.17 17.02
CA GLN A 229 19.22 -6.53 17.44
C GLN A 229 19.85 -7.28 16.25
N PHE A 230 20.91 -8.06 16.49
CA PHE A 230 21.77 -8.67 15.46
C PHE A 230 22.59 -7.69 14.60
N ALA A 231 22.49 -6.39 14.83
CA ALA A 231 23.33 -5.35 14.24
C ALA A 231 23.84 -4.35 15.31
N ALA A 232 24.22 -4.86 16.49
CA ALA A 232 24.56 -4.05 17.65
C ALA A 232 25.73 -3.07 17.41
N GLY A 233 26.65 -3.41 16.51
CA GLY A 233 27.77 -2.54 16.11
C GLY A 233 27.47 -1.61 14.94
N GLY A 234 26.19 -1.39 14.61
CA GLY A 234 25.74 -0.72 13.40
C GLY A 234 25.79 -1.65 12.19
N LYS A 235 24.73 -1.66 11.37
CA LYS A 235 24.69 -2.46 10.14
C LYS A 235 25.74 -1.98 9.14
N GLU A 236 26.55 -2.90 8.63
CA GLU A 236 27.68 -2.58 7.72
C GLU A 236 27.25 -2.52 6.24
N VAL A 237 26.13 -3.14 5.89
CA VAL A 237 25.63 -3.25 4.51
C VAL A 237 24.44 -2.34 4.27
N LYS A 238 24.37 -1.76 3.07
CA LYS A 238 23.29 -0.84 2.68
C LYS A 238 21.90 -1.46 2.73
N LYS A 239 20.88 -0.61 2.78
CA LYS A 239 19.48 -0.99 2.63
C LYS A 239 19.27 -1.70 1.28
N LYS A 240 18.56 -2.83 1.28
CA LYS A 240 18.14 -3.51 0.04
C LYS A 240 17.17 -2.60 -0.72
N ASP A 241 17.40 -2.47 -2.02
CA ASP A 241 16.58 -1.61 -2.88
C ASP A 241 15.44 -2.39 -3.54
N MET A 242 14.40 -2.68 -2.75
CA MET A 242 13.24 -3.44 -3.21
C MET A 242 12.48 -2.72 -4.33
N ALA A 243 12.41 -1.39 -4.28
CA ALA A 243 11.73 -0.60 -5.31
C ALA A 243 12.39 -0.78 -6.68
N SER A 244 13.73 -0.69 -6.78
CA SER A 244 14.42 -0.91 -8.05
C SER A 244 14.32 -2.34 -8.54
N ILE A 245 14.26 -3.33 -7.64
CA ILE A 245 14.01 -4.73 -8.03
C ILE A 245 12.63 -4.84 -8.67
N ALA A 246 11.58 -4.31 -8.04
CA ALA A 246 10.22 -4.35 -8.60
C ALA A 246 10.10 -3.55 -9.91
N MET A 247 10.73 -2.37 -10.00
CA MET A 247 10.75 -1.56 -11.23
C MET A 247 11.43 -2.29 -12.41
N SER A 248 12.35 -3.23 -12.15
CA SER A 248 13.04 -3.97 -13.20
C SER A 248 12.13 -4.86 -14.06
N TYR A 249 10.95 -5.24 -13.55
CA TYR A 249 9.93 -5.93 -14.34
C TYR A 249 9.32 -5.04 -15.43
N GLY A 250 9.29 -3.72 -15.22
CA GLY A 250 8.74 -2.75 -16.17
C GLY A 250 7.21 -2.66 -16.23
N TYR A 251 6.48 -3.65 -15.71
CA TYR A 251 5.01 -3.70 -15.65
C TYR A 251 4.43 -3.70 -14.23
N VAL A 252 5.26 -3.45 -13.22
CA VAL A 252 4.81 -3.30 -11.82
C VAL A 252 4.70 -1.81 -11.52
N TYR A 253 3.55 -1.33 -11.03
CA TYR A 253 3.47 0.02 -10.47
C TYR A 253 4.26 0.06 -9.15
N VAL A 254 5.15 1.03 -8.98
CA VAL A 254 5.97 1.15 -7.76
C VAL A 254 5.87 2.57 -7.22
N ALA A 255 5.55 2.73 -5.95
CA ALA A 255 5.61 4.02 -5.27
C ALA A 255 6.38 3.92 -3.96
N GLN A 256 7.22 4.93 -3.70
CA GLN A 256 7.79 5.17 -2.39
C GLN A 256 7.14 6.44 -1.82
N ILE A 257 6.59 6.32 -0.61
CA ILE A 257 5.79 7.38 0.02
C ILE A 257 6.26 7.66 1.45
N ALA A 258 6.03 8.90 1.87
CA ALA A 258 6.18 9.38 3.25
C ALA A 258 5.10 10.45 3.47
N MET A 259 4.06 10.11 4.23
CA MET A 259 2.86 10.89 4.43
C MET A 259 3.16 12.26 5.02
N GLY A 260 4.02 12.32 6.03
CA GLY A 260 4.40 13.56 6.69
C GLY A 260 5.23 14.49 5.79
N ALA A 261 5.88 13.95 4.75
CA ALA A 261 6.60 14.74 3.77
C ALA A 261 5.68 15.33 2.68
N ASP A 262 4.72 14.54 2.19
CA ASP A 262 3.75 15.00 1.19
C ASP A 262 2.44 14.18 1.24
N PHE A 263 1.41 14.77 1.86
CA PHE A 263 0.07 14.20 1.93
C PHE A 263 -0.58 14.03 0.55
N ASN A 264 -0.34 14.96 -0.39
CA ASN A 264 -0.96 14.89 -1.72
C ASN A 264 -0.32 13.77 -2.55
N GLN A 265 1.00 13.64 -2.48
CA GLN A 265 1.71 12.55 -3.14
C GLN A 265 1.27 11.19 -2.61
N THR A 266 1.07 11.07 -1.29
CA THR A 266 0.60 9.83 -0.66
C THR A 266 -0.80 9.44 -1.17
N VAL A 267 -1.76 10.37 -1.15
CA VAL A 267 -3.12 10.09 -1.67
C VAL A 267 -3.09 9.75 -3.16
N LYS A 268 -2.27 10.47 -3.94
CA LYS A 268 -2.12 10.24 -5.38
C LYS A 268 -1.53 8.87 -5.68
N ALA A 269 -0.45 8.47 -4.99
CA ALA A 269 0.20 7.18 -5.18
C ALA A 269 -0.75 6.02 -4.87
N LEU A 270 -1.49 6.09 -3.77
CA LEU A 270 -2.47 5.06 -3.41
C LEU A 270 -3.62 4.97 -4.43
N ALA A 271 -4.13 6.10 -4.89
CA ALA A 271 -5.17 6.14 -5.91
C ALA A 271 -4.71 5.61 -7.27
N GLU A 272 -3.49 5.96 -7.69
CA GLU A 272 -2.91 5.45 -8.94
C GLU A 272 -2.61 3.94 -8.85
N ALA A 273 -2.04 3.48 -7.74
CA ALA A 273 -1.75 2.07 -7.52
C ALA A 273 -3.01 1.20 -7.59
N GLU A 274 -4.10 1.62 -6.95
CA GLU A 274 -5.35 0.86 -6.93
C GLU A 274 -6.07 0.88 -8.28
N ALA A 275 -5.94 1.97 -9.04
CA ALA A 275 -6.51 2.09 -10.37
C ALA A 275 -5.67 1.38 -11.45
N TYR A 276 -4.41 1.06 -11.17
CA TYR A 276 -3.52 0.39 -12.11
C TYR A 276 -4.01 -1.05 -12.35
N PRO A 277 -4.30 -1.47 -13.60
CA PRO A 277 -4.84 -2.79 -13.90
C PRO A 277 -3.73 -3.86 -13.91
N GLY A 278 -3.00 -3.98 -12.79
CA GLY A 278 -1.81 -4.82 -12.66
C GLY A 278 -1.24 -4.78 -11.24
N PRO A 279 -0.04 -5.35 -11.05
CA PRO A 279 0.58 -5.45 -9.74
C PRO A 279 1.11 -4.09 -9.30
N SER A 280 0.84 -3.74 -8.04
CA SER A 280 1.25 -2.48 -7.43
C SER A 280 2.05 -2.74 -6.15
N LEU A 281 3.18 -2.06 -5.99
CA LEU A 281 4.00 -2.06 -4.78
C LEU A 281 4.10 -0.64 -4.21
N ILE A 282 3.62 -0.45 -3.00
CA ILE A 282 3.73 0.80 -2.25
C ILE A 282 4.63 0.55 -1.03
N ILE A 283 5.68 1.35 -0.89
CA ILE A 283 6.61 1.28 0.24
C ILE A 283 6.50 2.59 1.01
N ALA A 284 5.99 2.52 2.23
CA ALA A 284 5.77 3.69 3.07
C ALA A 284 6.78 3.74 4.22
N TYR A 285 7.43 4.89 4.39
CA TYR A 285 8.27 5.10 5.57
C TYR A 285 7.38 5.21 6.83
N ALA A 286 7.58 4.30 7.77
CA ALA A 286 6.76 4.18 8.98
C ALA A 286 7.62 4.41 10.23
N PRO A 287 7.63 5.64 10.80
CA PRO A 287 8.32 5.91 12.06
C PRO A 287 7.88 4.97 13.19
N CYS A 288 8.84 4.48 13.96
CA CYS A 288 8.61 3.47 14.99
C CYS A 288 9.31 3.84 16.30
N ILE A 289 8.76 3.37 17.42
CA ILE A 289 9.41 3.49 18.74
C ILE A 289 10.82 2.87 18.75
N ASN A 290 11.08 1.85 17.92
CA ASN A 290 12.38 1.21 17.80
C ASN A 290 13.44 2.09 17.14
N HIS A 291 13.05 3.17 16.45
CA HIS A 291 14.00 4.19 15.98
C HIS A 291 14.54 5.02 17.15
N GLY A 292 13.75 5.14 18.21
CA GLY A 292 14.04 6.00 19.35
C GLY A 292 14.16 7.47 18.93
N ILE A 293 13.14 7.98 18.25
CA ILE A 293 13.05 9.37 17.79
C ILE A 293 13.14 10.30 19.01
N LYS A 294 14.19 11.12 19.10
CA LYS A 294 14.45 11.96 20.29
C LYS A 294 13.35 13.00 20.54
N LYS A 295 12.66 13.45 19.49
CA LYS A 295 11.53 14.38 19.57
C LYS A 295 10.22 13.69 20.02
N GLY A 296 10.22 12.36 20.15
CA GLY A 296 9.08 11.53 20.55
C GLY A 296 8.13 11.20 19.40
N MET A 297 7.33 10.14 19.56
CA MET A 297 6.39 9.66 18.53
C MET A 297 5.26 10.63 18.20
N ALA A 298 4.99 11.63 19.05
CA ALA A 298 4.09 12.74 18.71
C ALA A 298 4.58 13.58 17.50
N LYS A 299 5.85 13.39 17.09
CA LYS A 299 6.48 14.02 15.94
C LYS A 299 6.74 13.05 14.78
N ALA A 300 6.10 11.88 14.74
CA ALA A 300 6.26 10.90 13.66
C ALA A 300 6.12 11.51 12.25
N GLN A 301 5.08 12.30 12.00
CA GLN A 301 4.89 12.97 10.70
C GLN A 301 6.01 13.98 10.39
N THR A 302 6.50 14.70 11.40
CA THR A 302 7.67 15.58 11.24
C THR A 302 8.94 14.79 10.94
N GLU A 303 9.09 13.58 11.51
CA GLU A 303 10.22 12.70 11.22
C GLU A 303 10.19 12.21 9.77
N GLU A 304 9.02 11.85 9.24
CA GLU A 304 8.84 11.51 7.82
C GLU A 304 9.22 12.69 6.90
N GLU A 305 8.80 13.91 7.25
CA GLU A 305 9.18 15.12 6.53
C GLU A 305 10.70 15.33 6.52
N LEU A 306 11.36 15.17 7.67
CA LEU A 306 12.80 15.32 7.80
C LEU A 306 13.57 14.22 7.06
N ALA A 307 13.09 12.98 7.08
CA ALA A 307 13.67 11.88 6.33
C ALA A 307 13.72 12.20 4.83
N VAL A 308 12.66 12.79 4.28
CA VAL A 308 12.65 13.21 2.86
C VAL A 308 13.53 14.42 2.63
N LYS A 309 13.41 15.46 3.45
CA LYS A 309 14.18 16.71 3.28
C LYS A 309 15.68 16.54 3.47
N SER A 310 16.12 15.54 4.24
CA SER A 310 17.55 15.20 4.40
C SER A 310 18.09 14.29 3.30
N GLY A 311 17.22 13.75 2.43
CA GLY A 311 17.60 12.78 1.42
C GLY A 311 17.79 11.36 1.95
N TYR A 312 17.34 11.07 3.17
CA TYR A 312 17.32 9.71 3.72
C TYR A 312 16.25 8.84 3.06
N TRP A 313 15.11 9.44 2.72
CA TRP A 313 14.02 8.83 1.99
C TRP A 313 13.65 9.67 0.77
N HIS A 314 13.09 9.07 -0.28
CA HIS A 314 12.68 9.79 -1.48
C HIS A 314 11.26 9.40 -1.89
N ASN A 315 10.41 10.38 -2.10
CA ASN A 315 9.06 10.12 -2.62
C ASN A 315 9.13 10.06 -4.14
N PHE A 316 8.66 8.97 -4.73
CA PHE A 316 8.61 8.80 -6.18
C PHE A 316 7.51 7.82 -6.58
N ARG A 317 7.16 7.83 -7.87
CA ARG A 317 6.23 6.90 -8.50
C ARG A 317 6.79 6.41 -9.83
N PHE A 318 6.67 5.12 -10.07
CA PHE A 318 6.87 4.46 -11.34
C PHE A 318 5.53 3.89 -11.79
N ASN A 319 4.94 4.47 -12.83
CA ASN A 319 3.67 4.06 -13.41
C ASN A 319 3.91 3.54 -14.84
N PRO A 320 3.88 2.22 -15.06
CA PRO A 320 4.10 1.62 -16.38
C PRO A 320 3.15 2.11 -17.48
N ALA A 321 1.93 2.53 -17.10
CA ALA A 321 0.90 2.99 -18.02
C ALA A 321 0.97 4.50 -18.34
N ALA A 322 1.81 5.26 -17.63
CA ALA A 322 2.01 6.68 -17.92
C ALA A 322 3.04 6.86 -19.05
N GLU A 323 2.91 7.91 -19.85
CA GLU A 323 3.93 8.31 -20.83
C GLU A 323 5.27 8.54 -20.13
N LYS A 324 5.27 9.43 -19.13
CA LYS A 324 6.39 9.60 -18.21
C LYS A 324 6.30 8.56 -17.10
N LYS A 325 6.93 7.40 -17.32
CA LYS A 325 6.84 6.26 -16.40
C LYS A 325 7.38 6.56 -15.01
N PHE A 326 8.48 7.31 -14.89
CA PHE A 326 9.09 7.62 -13.59
C PHE A 326 8.94 9.11 -13.23
N THR A 327 8.46 9.37 -12.02
CA THR A 327 8.40 10.71 -11.43
C THR A 327 9.05 10.69 -10.06
N LEU A 328 10.13 11.47 -9.90
CA LEU A 328 10.70 11.80 -8.60
C LEU A 328 9.89 12.96 -8.00
N ASP A 329 9.04 12.67 -7.02
CA ASP A 329 8.12 13.64 -6.43
C ASP A 329 8.79 14.49 -5.33
N SER A 330 9.76 13.92 -4.60
CA SER A 330 10.56 14.67 -3.62
C SER A 330 11.56 15.60 -4.30
N LYS A 331 11.74 16.80 -3.74
CA LYS A 331 12.74 17.76 -4.19
C LYS A 331 14.16 17.35 -3.78
N ALA A 332 15.16 18.08 -4.28
CA ALA A 332 16.53 17.95 -3.81
C ALA A 332 16.61 18.11 -2.29
N PRO A 333 17.42 17.30 -1.57
CA PRO A 333 17.60 17.43 -0.14
C PRO A 333 18.06 18.83 0.26
N THR A 334 17.48 19.37 1.32
CA THR A 334 17.78 20.71 1.87
C THR A 334 18.24 20.68 3.32
N GLU A 335 18.03 19.57 4.03
CA GLU A 335 18.38 19.41 5.44
C GLU A 335 19.65 18.57 5.60
N ASP A 336 20.33 18.72 6.74
CA ASP A 336 21.55 17.97 7.03
C ASP A 336 21.24 16.50 7.33
N TYR A 337 21.88 15.60 6.57
CA TYR A 337 21.74 14.16 6.72
C TYR A 337 22.26 13.66 8.08
N GLN A 338 23.38 14.20 8.55
CA GLN A 338 23.98 13.79 9.82
C GLN A 338 23.10 14.21 11.01
N ALA A 339 22.52 15.41 10.95
CA ALA A 339 21.55 15.87 11.94
C ALA A 339 20.29 14.99 12.00
N PHE A 340 19.80 14.49 10.86
CA PHE A 340 18.70 13.52 10.83
C PHE A 340 19.08 12.23 11.57
N LEU A 341 20.24 11.62 11.25
CA LEU A 341 20.71 10.42 11.96
C LEU A 341 20.85 10.69 13.47
N ASP A 342 21.46 11.80 13.85
CA ASP A 342 21.63 12.18 15.25
C ASP A 342 20.30 12.43 15.98
N GLY A 343 19.20 12.64 15.26
CA GLY A 343 17.84 12.77 15.76
C GLY A 343 17.26 11.47 16.34
N GLU A 344 17.88 10.32 16.04
CA GLU A 344 17.36 9.00 16.41
C GLU A 344 18.36 8.21 17.27
N VAL A 345 17.86 7.52 18.30
CA VAL A 345 18.69 6.73 19.21
C VAL A 345 19.34 5.55 18.48
N ARG A 346 18.70 4.96 17.46
CA ARG A 346 19.28 3.85 16.68
C ARG A 346 20.59 4.21 15.96
N TYR A 347 20.87 5.48 15.72
CA TYR A 347 22.18 5.94 15.24
C TYR A 347 23.01 6.53 16.37
N ASN A 348 22.42 7.42 17.17
CA ASN A 348 23.17 8.13 18.20
C ASN A 348 23.78 7.20 19.28
N SER A 349 23.18 6.04 19.53
CA SER A 349 23.77 5.00 20.39
C SER A 349 25.11 4.47 19.87
N LEU A 350 25.26 4.29 18.55
CA LEU A 350 26.53 3.89 17.93
C LEU A 350 27.60 4.96 18.14
N LYS A 351 27.23 6.23 17.92
CA LYS A 351 28.13 7.38 18.12
C LYS A 351 28.67 7.46 19.54
N ARG A 352 27.86 7.12 20.55
CA ARG A 352 28.29 7.08 21.95
C ARG A 352 29.16 5.87 22.28
N ALA A 353 28.83 4.70 21.73
CA ALA A 353 29.53 3.45 22.04
C ALA A 353 30.86 3.30 21.27
N ASN A 354 30.90 3.74 20.01
CA ASN A 354 32.07 3.65 19.14
C ASN A 354 32.07 4.82 18.13
N PRO A 355 32.62 5.99 18.53
CA PRO A 355 32.61 7.20 17.70
C PRO A 355 33.31 7.04 16.34
N GLU A 356 34.43 6.32 16.30
CA GLU A 356 35.21 6.09 15.07
C GLU A 356 34.41 5.26 14.06
N LYS A 357 33.81 4.15 14.53
CA LYS A 357 32.96 3.31 13.70
C LYS A 357 31.71 4.06 13.24
N ALA A 358 31.10 4.86 14.12
CA ALA A 358 29.96 5.70 13.78
C ALA A 358 30.31 6.69 12.67
N ALA A 359 31.41 7.43 12.79
CA ALA A 359 31.86 8.38 11.77
C ALA A 359 32.03 7.71 10.41
N ARG A 360 32.68 6.53 10.36
CA ARG A 360 32.84 5.74 9.13
C ARG A 360 31.49 5.32 8.55
N LEU A 361 30.61 4.72 9.35
CA LEU A 361 29.34 4.19 8.86
C LEU A 361 28.35 5.30 8.48
N PHE A 362 28.34 6.44 9.17
CA PHE A 362 27.44 7.55 8.85
C PHE A 362 27.90 8.30 7.60
N ALA A 363 29.21 8.47 7.40
CA ALA A 363 29.74 9.00 6.14
C ALA A 363 29.40 8.06 4.97
N LYS A 364 29.51 6.74 5.19
CA LYS A 364 29.09 5.73 4.21
C LYS A 364 27.60 5.82 3.90
N SER A 365 26.74 5.91 4.92
CA SER A 365 25.29 6.02 4.76
C SER A 365 24.89 7.29 3.99
N GLU A 366 25.51 8.42 4.29
CA GLU A 366 25.27 9.67 3.57
C GLU A 366 25.70 9.59 2.10
N ASN A 367 26.84 8.95 1.82
CA ASN A 367 27.27 8.72 0.44
C ASN A 367 26.30 7.79 -0.32
N GLU A 368 25.83 6.72 0.32
CA GLU A 368 24.80 5.83 -0.26
C GLU A 368 23.49 6.57 -0.57
N ALA A 369 23.08 7.51 0.29
CA ALA A 369 21.92 8.37 0.06
C ALA A 369 22.13 9.33 -1.13
N LYS A 370 23.32 9.94 -1.26
CA LYS A 370 23.68 10.78 -2.41
C LYS A 370 23.70 9.97 -3.72
N GLU A 371 24.28 8.77 -3.71
CA GLU A 371 24.27 7.85 -4.85
C GLU A 371 22.84 7.45 -5.23
N ARG A 372 21.99 7.17 -4.23
CA ARG A 372 20.58 6.87 -4.45
C ARG A 372 19.87 8.03 -5.13
N TYR A 373 20.00 9.25 -4.62
CA TYR A 373 19.40 10.43 -5.22
C TYR A 373 19.88 10.65 -6.67
N ALA A 374 21.20 10.50 -6.92
CA ALA A 374 21.75 10.60 -8.27
C ALA A 374 21.19 9.53 -9.21
N TYR A 375 21.03 8.30 -8.74
CA TYR A 375 20.40 7.21 -9.51
C TYR A 375 18.93 7.51 -9.83
N LEU A 376 18.14 8.00 -8.86
CA LEU A 376 16.73 8.37 -9.11
C LEU A 376 16.61 9.50 -10.13
N ASN A 377 17.52 10.49 -10.12
CA ASN A 377 17.56 11.52 -11.16
C ASN A 377 17.87 10.94 -12.55
N LYS A 378 18.76 9.95 -12.66
CA LYS A 378 18.99 9.23 -13.93
C LYS A 378 17.73 8.53 -14.41
N LEU A 379 16.90 7.99 -13.52
CA LEU A 379 15.61 7.41 -13.89
C LEU A 379 14.63 8.46 -14.41
N VAL A 380 14.66 9.69 -13.88
CA VAL A 380 13.86 10.80 -14.43
C VAL A 380 14.23 11.09 -15.89
N THR A 381 15.51 11.06 -16.22
CA THR A 381 15.98 11.21 -17.62
C THR A 381 15.61 9.99 -18.46
N LEU A 382 15.92 8.78 -17.99
CA LEU A 382 15.68 7.53 -18.72
C LEU A 382 14.21 7.31 -19.09
N TYR A 383 13.29 7.67 -18.19
CA TYR A 383 11.85 7.56 -18.39
C TYR A 383 11.18 8.92 -18.64
N GLY A 384 11.98 9.94 -18.96
CA GLY A 384 11.52 11.23 -19.46
C GLY A 384 11.22 11.16 -20.96
N ASN A 385 10.43 12.11 -21.45
CA ASN A 385 10.12 12.25 -22.88
C ASN A 385 11.25 12.96 -23.66
N ASP A 386 12.48 12.93 -23.16
CA ASP A 386 13.61 13.54 -23.85
C ASP A 386 14.07 12.56 -24.93
N GLU A 387 13.47 12.69 -26.12
CA GLU A 387 14.12 12.33 -27.37
C GLU A 387 15.45 13.11 -27.42
N GLU A 388 16.58 12.44 -27.19
CA GLU A 388 17.85 12.87 -27.77
C GLU A 388 17.94 12.44 -29.24
#